data_AF-A0A0B8Q3I5-F1
#
_entry.id   AF-A0A0B8Q3I5-F1
#
_cell.length_a   1.000
_cell.length_b   1.000
_cell.length_c   1.000
_cell.angle_alpha   90.00
_cell.angle_beta   90.00
_cell.angle_gamma   90.00
#
_symmetry.space_group_name_H-M   'P 1'
#
loop_
_entity.id
_entity.type
_entity.pdbx_description
1 polymer ?
#
loop_
_entity_poly.entity_id
_entity_poly.type
_entity_poly.pdbx_seq_one_letter_code
_entity_poly.pdbx_strand_id
1 'polypeptide(L)'
;MELLVALLTLLGTASVCLYRRTTLFNTFLASTSALVVASIFAGFSLIAWLVLLSVSAFMMFDEWRQKTVSSKILSAFRKVLPPMSQTEKEALDAGTTWFEAELFQGKPDWEFLKKVEKSVLTAEEKAFLDGPVNELCA
;
A
#
# COMPACT_ATOMS: atom_id res chain seq x y z
N MET A 1 17.65 -12.84 -26.65
CA MET A 1 17.23 -11.44 -26.46
C MET A 1 15.74 -11.36 -26.17
N GLU A 2 14.91 -12.05 -26.94
CA GLU A 2 13.42 -11.99 -26.79
C GLU A 2 12.88 -12.34 -25.41
N LEU A 3 13.38 -13.40 -24.78
CA LEU A 3 12.95 -13.77 -23.42
C LEU A 3 13.26 -12.65 -22.41
N LEU A 4 14.41 -12.00 -22.53
CA LEU A 4 14.83 -10.95 -21.61
C LEU A 4 13.95 -9.72 -21.77
N VAL A 5 13.68 -9.30 -23.01
CA VAL A 5 12.76 -8.18 -23.30
C VAL A 5 11.34 -8.49 -22.81
N ALA A 6 10.86 -9.72 -23.01
CA ALA A 6 9.54 -10.16 -22.52
C ALA A 6 9.44 -10.17 -20.99
N LEU A 7 10.49 -10.59 -20.28
CA LEU A 7 10.50 -10.57 -18.81
C LEU A 7 10.57 -9.13 -18.27
N LEU A 8 11.40 -8.27 -18.86
CA LEU A 8 11.48 -6.86 -18.44
C LEU A 8 10.17 -6.12 -18.68
N THR A 9 9.48 -6.38 -19.80
CA THR A 9 8.17 -5.77 -20.07
C THR A 9 7.12 -6.21 -19.07
N LEU A 10 7.04 -7.51 -18.75
CA LEU A 10 6.13 -8.01 -17.70
C LEU A 10 6.41 -7.42 -16.32
N LEU A 11 7.69 -7.33 -15.95
CA LEU A 11 8.09 -6.77 -14.66
C LEU A 11 7.75 -5.28 -14.60
N GLY A 12 8.06 -4.53 -15.67
CA GLY A 12 7.73 -3.11 -15.79
C GLY A 12 6.22 -2.84 -15.73
N THR A 13 5.41 -3.59 -16.48
CA THR A 13 3.95 -3.42 -16.47
C THR A 13 3.34 -3.79 -15.12
N ALA A 14 3.82 -4.88 -14.50
CA ALA A 14 3.40 -5.27 -13.16
C ALA A 14 3.73 -4.19 -12.12
N SER A 15 4.95 -3.63 -12.14
CA SER A 15 5.36 -2.53 -11.25
C SER A 15 4.48 -1.30 -11.40
N VAL A 16 4.17 -0.88 -12.63
CA VAL A 16 3.29 0.29 -12.88
C VAL A 16 1.87 0.01 -12.41
N CYS A 17 1.34 -1.20 -12.65
CA CYS A 17 0.00 -1.59 -12.20
C CYS A 17 -0.09 -1.65 -10.66
N LEU A 18 0.93 -2.19 -9.99
CA LEU A 18 1.02 -2.21 -8.54
C LEU A 18 1.09 -0.80 -7.95
N TYR A 19 1.88 0.09 -8.55
CA TYR A 19 1.96 1.49 -8.13
C TYR A 19 0.60 2.20 -8.27
N ARG A 20 -0.11 1.96 -9.39
CA ARG A 20 -1.44 2.51 -9.64
C ARG A 20 -2.58 1.78 -8.91
N ARG A 21 -2.28 0.71 -8.16
CA ARG A 21 -3.25 -0.11 -7.43
C ARG A 21 -4.44 -0.55 -8.29
N THR A 22 -4.17 -0.98 -9.52
CA THR A 22 -5.21 -1.44 -10.43
C THR A 22 -5.81 -2.78 -9.98
N THR A 23 -7.05 -3.03 -10.37
CA THR A 23 -7.71 -4.33 -10.14
C THR A 23 -6.97 -5.45 -10.88
N LEU A 24 -7.09 -6.70 -10.38
CA LEU A 24 -6.42 -7.87 -10.97
C LEU A 24 -6.75 -8.03 -12.47
N PHE A 25 -7.99 -7.78 -12.85
CA PHE A 25 -8.43 -7.86 -14.25
C PHE A 25 -7.75 -6.82 -15.14
N ASN A 26 -7.62 -5.57 -14.68
CA ASN A 26 -6.93 -4.53 -15.42
C ASN A 26 -5.44 -4.83 -15.57
N THR A 27 -4.82 -5.39 -14.53
CA THR A 27 -3.41 -5.82 -14.58
C THR A 27 -3.19 -6.96 -15.58
N PHE A 28 -4.13 -7.92 -15.65
CA PHE A 28 -4.10 -9.00 -16.64
C PHE A 28 -4.20 -8.47 -18.08
N LEU A 29 -5.15 -7.57 -18.35
CA LEU A 29 -5.32 -6.95 -19.67
C LEU A 29 -4.11 -6.09 -20.07
N ALA A 30 -3.60 -5.28 -19.13
CA ALA A 30 -2.42 -4.43 -19.37
C ALA A 30 -1.17 -5.26 -19.65
N SER A 31 -0.93 -6.34 -18.89
CA SER A 31 0.24 -7.20 -19.09
C SER A 31 0.13 -8.03 -20.37
N THR A 32 -1.08 -8.49 -20.72
CA THR A 32 -1.32 -9.21 -21.98
C THR A 32 -1.09 -8.30 -23.19
N SER A 33 -1.67 -7.09 -23.19
CA SER A 33 -1.49 -6.13 -24.29
C SER A 33 -0.02 -5.72 -24.44
N ALA A 34 0.69 -5.45 -23.35
CA ALA A 34 2.11 -5.13 -23.39
C ALA A 34 2.96 -6.30 -23.93
N LEU A 35 2.65 -7.54 -23.56
CA LEU A 35 3.37 -8.72 -24.04
C LEU A 35 3.10 -9.03 -25.51
N VAL A 36 1.88 -8.77 -26.00
CA VAL A 36 1.56 -8.84 -27.44
C VAL A 36 2.41 -7.85 -28.23
N VAL A 37 2.48 -6.60 -27.77
CA VAL A 37 3.30 -5.57 -28.41
C VAL A 37 4.77 -5.98 -28.42
N ALA A 38 5.31 -6.43 -27.28
CA ALA A 38 6.68 -6.93 -27.20
C ALA A 38 6.95 -8.12 -28.15
N SER A 39 5.98 -9.02 -28.31
CA SER A 39 6.09 -10.18 -29.20
C SER A 39 6.17 -9.80 -30.68
N ILE A 40 5.57 -8.68 -31.08
CA ILE A 40 5.59 -8.17 -32.46
C ILE A 40 6.94 -7.51 -32.78
N PHE A 41 7.50 -6.74 -31.84
CA PHE A 41 8.71 -5.95 -32.09
C PHE A 41 10.02 -6.70 -31.79
N ALA A 42 10.04 -7.48 -30.72
CA ALA A 42 11.22 -8.19 -30.26
C ALA A 42 11.18 -9.64 -30.77
N GLY A 43 10.07 -10.33 -30.52
CA GLY A 43 9.83 -11.69 -31.03
C GLY A 43 9.06 -12.54 -30.03
N PHE A 44 8.58 -13.69 -30.49
CA PHE A 44 7.71 -14.55 -29.69
C PHE A 44 8.49 -15.40 -28.68
N SER A 45 8.16 -15.26 -27.39
CA SER A 45 8.68 -16.11 -26.32
C SER A 45 7.57 -16.94 -25.68
N LEU A 46 7.57 -18.25 -25.96
CA LEU A 46 6.59 -19.18 -25.39
C LEU A 46 6.65 -19.20 -23.84
N ILE A 47 7.85 -19.14 -23.28
CA ILE A 47 8.07 -19.18 -21.82
C ILE A 47 7.40 -17.97 -21.15
N ALA A 48 7.55 -16.76 -21.71
CA ALA A 48 6.95 -15.57 -21.12
C ALA A 48 5.41 -15.61 -21.12
N TRP A 49 4.80 -16.14 -22.19
CA TRP A 49 3.36 -16.36 -22.27
C TRP A 49 2.86 -17.40 -21.27
N LEU A 50 3.59 -18.49 -21.09
CA LEU A 50 3.27 -19.50 -20.07
C LEU A 50 3.39 -18.95 -18.65
N VAL A 51 4.41 -18.12 -18.37
CA VAL A 51 4.56 -17.43 -17.09
C VAL A 51 3.40 -16.48 -16.84
N LEU A 52 3.03 -15.64 -17.81
CA LEU A 52 1.89 -14.74 -17.70
C LEU A 52 0.61 -15.51 -17.37
N LEU A 53 0.29 -16.56 -18.14
CA LEU A 53 -0.93 -17.35 -17.94
C LEU A 53 -0.93 -18.05 -16.60
N SER A 54 0.19 -18.66 -16.21
CA SER A 54 0.30 -19.41 -14.95
C SER A 54 0.16 -18.49 -13.73
N VAL A 55 0.85 -17.35 -13.73
CA VAL A 55 0.77 -16.37 -12.63
C VAL A 55 -0.62 -15.73 -12.58
N SER A 56 -1.17 -15.33 -13.72
CA SER A 56 -2.48 -14.70 -13.78
C SER A 56 -3.59 -15.66 -13.34
N ALA A 57 -3.56 -16.92 -13.80
CA ALA A 57 -4.50 -17.94 -13.36
C ALA A 57 -4.40 -18.16 -11.85
N PHE A 58 -3.19 -18.33 -11.30
CA PHE A 58 -3.00 -18.49 -9.86
C PHE A 58 -3.54 -17.31 -9.05
N MET A 59 -3.32 -16.08 -9.51
CA MET A 59 -3.81 -14.87 -8.81
C MET A 59 -5.32 -14.69 -8.90
N MET A 60 -5.96 -15.19 -9.95
CA MET A 60 -7.40 -15.03 -10.21
C MET A 60 -8.26 -15.97 -9.33
N PHE A 61 -7.68 -17.05 -8.81
CA PHE A 61 -8.34 -17.92 -7.82
C PHE A 61 -8.19 -17.34 -6.40
N ASP A 62 -9.19 -16.60 -5.95
CA ASP A 62 -9.17 -15.91 -4.66
C ASP A 62 -8.90 -16.82 -3.47
N GLU A 63 -9.51 -18.02 -3.42
CA GLU A 63 -9.29 -18.96 -2.32
C GLU A 63 -7.83 -19.39 -2.19
N TRP A 64 -7.18 -19.66 -3.31
CA TRP A 64 -5.79 -20.11 -3.33
C TRP A 64 -4.86 -18.97 -2.92
N ARG A 65 -5.08 -17.77 -3.49
CA ARG A 65 -4.35 -16.55 -3.13
C ARG A 65 -4.49 -16.20 -1.65
N GLN A 66 -5.69 -16.35 -1.08
CA GLN A 66 -5.94 -16.05 0.33
C GLN A 66 -5.29 -17.08 1.25
N LYS A 67 -5.47 -18.38 0.99
CA LYS A 67 -4.96 -19.48 1.84
C LYS A 67 -3.44 -19.61 1.82
N THR A 68 -2.79 -19.35 0.67
CA THR A 68 -1.35 -19.60 0.50
C THR A 68 -0.48 -18.36 0.72
N VAL A 69 -0.93 -17.19 0.27
CA VAL A 69 -0.15 -15.95 0.30
C VAL A 69 -0.68 -15.02 1.38
N SER A 70 -1.95 -14.62 1.28
CA SER A 70 -2.48 -13.52 2.09
C SER A 70 -2.57 -13.88 3.58
N SER A 71 -3.04 -15.08 3.92
CA SER A 71 -3.18 -15.54 5.30
C SER A 71 -1.83 -15.66 6.01
N LYS A 72 -0.80 -16.16 5.31
CA LYS A 72 0.55 -16.33 5.87
C LYS A 72 1.19 -14.98 6.12
N ILE A 73 1.10 -14.07 5.16
CA ILE A 73 1.59 -12.69 5.33
C ILE A 73 0.86 -12.04 6.50
N LEU A 74 -0.46 -12.12 6.57
CA LEU A 74 -1.24 -11.56 7.67
C LEU A 74 -0.83 -12.17 9.02
N SER A 75 -0.59 -13.49 9.06
CA SER A 75 -0.13 -14.17 10.28
C SER A 75 1.25 -13.70 10.73
N ALA A 76 2.16 -13.41 9.80
CA ALA A 76 3.48 -12.86 10.11
C ALA A 76 3.36 -11.42 10.61
N PHE A 77 2.57 -10.58 9.93
CA PHE A 77 2.32 -9.19 10.35
C PHE A 77 1.72 -9.10 11.75
N ARG A 78 0.75 -9.97 12.07
CA ARG A 78 0.12 -10.03 13.41
C ARG A 78 1.11 -10.36 14.54
N LYS A 79 2.23 -11.04 14.25
CA LYS A 79 3.26 -11.32 15.25
C LYS A 79 4.14 -10.11 15.55
N VAL A 80 4.27 -9.19 14.60
CA VAL A 80 5.12 -8.00 14.70
C VAL A 80 4.32 -6.79 15.20
N LEU A 81 3.03 -6.72 14.88
CA LEU A 81 2.15 -5.66 15.33
C LEU A 81 1.90 -5.76 16.84
N PRO A 82 2.25 -4.74 17.63
CA PRO A 82 1.90 -4.71 19.04
C PRO A 82 0.38 -4.70 19.20
N PRO A 83 -0.15 -5.25 20.31
CA PRO A 83 -1.56 -5.09 20.63
C PRO A 83 -1.86 -3.60 20.82
N MET A 84 -2.95 -3.14 20.24
CA MET A 84 -3.42 -1.76 20.37
C MET A 84 -3.64 -1.43 21.85
N SER A 85 -3.05 -0.34 22.32
CA SER A 85 -3.27 0.11 23.70
C SER A 85 -4.73 0.55 23.89
N GLN A 86 -5.20 0.51 25.14
CA GLN A 86 -6.58 0.92 25.44
C GLN A 86 -6.84 2.38 25.05
N THR A 87 -5.86 3.26 25.25
CA THR A 87 -5.93 4.68 24.86
C THR A 87 -5.92 4.88 23.34
N GLU A 88 -5.14 4.11 22.58
CA GLU A 88 -5.16 4.18 21.10
C GLU A 88 -6.51 3.71 20.56
N LYS A 89 -7.09 2.67 21.16
CA LYS A 89 -8.39 2.15 20.73
C LYS A 89 -9.50 3.15 21.00
N GLU A 90 -9.50 3.77 22.18
CA GLU A 90 -10.41 4.86 22.51
C GLU A 90 -10.25 6.06 21.57
N ALA A 91 -9.01 6.42 21.19
CA ALA A 91 -8.75 7.48 20.22
C ALA A 91 -9.24 7.15 18.80
N LEU A 92 -9.13 5.89 18.38
CA LEU A 92 -9.69 5.42 17.10
C LEU A 92 -11.22 5.41 17.10
N ASP A 93 -11.83 4.87 18.16
CA ASP A 93 -13.28 4.76 18.32
C ASP A 93 -13.94 6.14 18.50
N ALA A 94 -13.23 7.11 19.11
CA ALA A 94 -13.66 8.51 19.21
C ALA A 94 -13.67 9.26 17.86
N GLY A 95 -13.14 8.65 16.79
CA GLY A 95 -13.18 9.20 15.43
C GLY A 95 -12.21 10.36 15.19
N THR A 96 -11.30 10.66 16.12
CA THR A 96 -10.33 11.76 16.03
C THR A 96 -9.01 11.35 15.38
N THR A 97 -9.00 10.30 14.54
CA THR A 97 -7.79 9.94 13.79
C THR A 97 -7.63 10.87 12.60
N TRP A 98 -6.83 11.91 12.81
CA TRP A 98 -6.71 13.04 11.88
C TRP A 98 -5.88 12.67 10.64
N PHE A 99 -4.55 12.74 10.72
CA PHE A 99 -3.66 12.40 9.60
C PHE A 99 -3.23 10.93 9.58
N GLU A 100 -3.28 10.25 10.73
CA GLU A 100 -2.84 8.86 10.87
C GLU A 100 -3.79 7.90 10.16
N ALA A 101 -5.10 8.18 10.19
CA ALA A 101 -6.10 7.40 9.46
C ALA A 101 -5.78 7.36 7.96
N GLU A 102 -5.47 8.51 7.36
CA GLU A 102 -5.08 8.61 5.95
C GLU A 102 -3.87 7.73 5.61
N LEU A 103 -2.88 7.69 6.51
CA LEU A 103 -1.69 6.87 6.33
C LEU A 103 -2.00 5.38 6.47
N PHE A 104 -2.78 4.99 7.48
CA PHE A 104 -3.09 3.59 7.78
C PHE A 104 -4.15 2.97 6.85
N GLN A 105 -5.01 3.77 6.23
CA GLN A 105 -5.92 3.32 5.15
C GLN A 105 -5.16 2.88 3.91
N GLY A 106 -3.87 3.23 3.82
CA GLY A 106 -2.99 2.84 2.75
C GLY A 106 -3.21 3.64 1.47
N LYS A 107 -4.28 4.40 1.29
CA LYS A 107 -4.50 5.27 0.12
C LYS A 107 -4.56 6.74 0.57
N PRO A 108 -3.45 7.30 1.08
CA PRO A 108 -3.46 8.63 1.66
C PRO A 108 -3.81 9.71 0.64
N ASP A 109 -4.67 10.65 1.04
CA ASP A 109 -4.85 11.92 0.36
C ASP A 109 -3.65 12.84 0.66
N TRP A 110 -2.72 12.86 -0.30
CA TRP A 110 -1.53 13.69 -0.21
C TRP A 110 -1.83 15.20 -0.21
N GLU A 111 -2.95 15.65 -0.80
CA GLU A 111 -3.30 17.07 -0.75
C GLU A 111 -3.78 17.47 0.63
N PHE A 112 -4.60 16.64 1.28
CA PHE A 112 -4.99 16.84 2.67
C PHE A 112 -3.77 16.87 3.58
N LEU A 113 -2.89 15.86 3.50
CA LEU A 113 -1.72 15.75 4.37
C LEU A 113 -0.76 16.95 4.25
N LYS A 114 -0.62 17.53 3.04
CA LYS A 114 0.18 18.73 2.83
C LYS A 114 -0.42 20.01 3.43
N LYS A 115 -1.74 20.03 3.62
CA LYS A 115 -2.48 21.17 4.21
C LYS A 115 -2.57 21.10 5.73
N VAL A 116 -2.14 19.99 6.35
CA VAL A 116 -2.11 19.86 7.81
C VAL A 116 -1.11 20.88 8.37
N GLU A 117 -1.64 21.92 9.01
CA GLU A 117 -0.83 22.97 9.64
C GLU A 117 -0.26 22.50 10.97
N LYS A 118 0.91 23.06 11.32
CA LYS A 118 1.51 22.81 12.64
C LYS A 118 0.62 23.46 13.70
N SER A 119 0.20 22.70 14.70
CA SER A 119 -0.48 23.29 15.86
C SER A 119 0.48 24.25 16.57
N VAL A 120 0.04 25.49 16.73
CA VAL A 120 0.77 26.53 17.46
C VAL A 120 -0.03 26.86 18.70
N LEU A 121 0.63 26.82 19.85
CA LEU A 121 0.02 27.25 21.11
C LEU A 121 -0.32 28.72 21.04
N THR A 122 -1.51 29.07 21.50
CA THR A 122 -1.89 30.46 21.75
C THR A 122 -1.00 31.05 22.85
N ALA A 123 -0.94 32.38 22.92
CA ALA A 123 -0.14 33.06 23.93
C ALA A 123 -0.59 32.69 25.36
N GLU A 124 -1.90 32.48 25.56
CA GLU A 124 -2.50 32.09 26.84
C GLU A 124 -2.11 30.66 27.22
N GLU A 125 -2.24 29.70 26.30
CA GLU A 125 -1.83 28.31 26.53
C GLU A 125 -0.35 28.20 26.84
N LYS A 126 0.48 28.99 26.13
CA LYS A 126 1.92 29.04 26.38
C LYS A 126 2.25 29.60 27.77
N ALA A 127 1.61 30.70 28.17
CA ALA A 127 1.80 31.28 29.50
C ALA A 127 1.34 30.33 30.63
N PHE A 128 0.27 29.58 30.39
CA PHE A 128 -0.23 28.57 31.33
C PHE A 128 0.75 27.40 31.51
N LEU A 129 1.30 26.89 30.40
CA LEU A 129 2.31 25.83 30.45
C LEU A 129 3.61 26.30 31.11
N ASP A 130 4.08 27.50 30.77
CA ASP A 130 5.37 28.02 31.24
C ASP A 130 5.34 28.44 32.72
N GLY A 131 4.17 28.79 33.27
CA GLY A 131 4.01 29.19 34.68
C GLY A 131 3.38 28.10 35.56
N PRO A 132 2.04 28.10 35.73
CA PRO A 132 1.36 27.28 36.73
C PRO A 132 1.60 25.78 36.60
N VAL A 133 1.78 25.25 35.39
CA VAL A 133 2.10 23.82 35.21
C VAL A 133 3.51 23.51 35.73
N ASN A 134 4.49 24.33 35.40
CA ASN A 134 5.86 24.16 35.88
C ASN A 134 5.96 24.31 37.40
N GLU A 135 5.19 25.22 38.01
CA GLU A 135 5.13 25.36 39.47
C GLU A 135 4.51 24.13 40.15
N LEU A 136 3.51 23.49 39.53
CA LEU A 136 2.85 22.31 40.07
C LEU A 136 3.72 21.03 39.96
N CYS A 137 4.55 20.95 38.93
CA CYS A 137 5.38 19.77 38.64
C CYS A 137 6.80 19.81 39.23
N ALA A 138 7.19 20.92 39.89
CA ALA A 138 8.47 21.09 40.57
C ALA A 138 8.48 20.49 41.98
#